data_AF-W5NN90-F1
#
_entry.id   AF-W5NN90-F1
#
_cell.length_a   1.000
_cell.length_b   1.000
_cell.length_c   1.000
_cell.angle_alpha   90.00
_cell.angle_beta   90.00
_cell.angle_gamma   90.00
#
_symmetry.space_group_name_H-M   'P 1'
#
loop_
_entity.id
_entity.type
_entity.pdbx_description
1 polymer ?
#
loop_
_entity_poly.entity_id
_entity_poly.type
_entity_poly.pdbx_seq_one_letter_code
_entity_poly.pdbx_strand_id
1 'polypeptide(L)'
;QMMKDLLKVLTATQFLLQVVGQSPISGLCIGNSCYTLMQNSKDFVFANEICERQAGHLMTVRSSVSNDALALLIANSKADFWIGLHRPAGRCTDNTAKLRGYVWVTEDENTDFTNWEDSVSACSRQCVSVSSDLKWKERSCQDEVDGFLCEYNFNKTCDPLPQDYDEFILYKTPLGIKGEDLASIPPGSIATLKPSDFKVLCVADETNSWIQGPWSCEFENGGCEHQCRMKNGKPECICPPNEELKGNKLNCNKMNLCVNSDCEHLCVNHNDSYTCLCDHGFKLEEDGKRCRDIDDCELPGICGHEKVCVNMPGSFECRCPDGYEDIQGECRDVDECQNAPCEHNLCENTPGSYKCFCSDEFIPNPENPLKCDLLCISHECRALCDPYKPWQCTCPEGYIMDDENATICVDINECESETFCPQLCNNTFGGYVCYCHEGYYLKDKYFCVPESPEEGSGTAPIPTTDLVFPTSPYSTDIPPVVTAGGLLGIIVCIVVMIIVLFFLGHHILKHGGKGEASFDQKRSNRELHVDLQQVTTDKYIRRS
;
A
#
# COMPACT_ATOMS: atom_id res chain seq x y z
N GLN A 1 -4.42 -17.83 -38.79
CA GLN A 1 -5.75 -17.70 -39.39
C GLN A 1 -6.46 -16.48 -38.82
N MET A 2 -6.87 -16.47 -37.53
CA MET A 2 -7.46 -15.30 -36.83
C MET A 2 -6.93 -13.92 -37.27
N MET A 3 -5.61 -13.69 -37.30
CA MET A 3 -5.02 -12.40 -37.70
C MET A 3 -5.29 -11.99 -39.16
N LYS A 4 -5.51 -12.95 -40.08
CA LYS A 4 -5.95 -12.71 -41.47
C LYS A 4 -7.47 -12.52 -41.57
N ASP A 5 -8.24 -13.13 -40.68
CA ASP A 5 -9.70 -13.00 -40.67
C ASP A 5 -10.09 -11.66 -39.99
N LEU A 6 -9.36 -11.24 -38.96
CA LEU A 6 -9.38 -9.88 -38.43
C LEU A 6 -8.97 -8.85 -39.49
N LEU A 7 -7.96 -9.16 -40.31
CA LEU A 7 -7.55 -8.28 -41.42
C LEU A 7 -8.65 -8.17 -42.50
N LYS A 8 -9.47 -9.21 -42.72
CA LYS A 8 -10.62 -9.13 -43.64
C LYS A 8 -11.74 -8.26 -43.10
N VAL A 9 -12.06 -8.37 -41.81
CA VAL A 9 -13.00 -7.47 -41.12
C VAL A 9 -12.47 -6.03 -41.12
N LEU A 10 -11.16 -5.85 -40.94
CA LEU A 10 -10.49 -4.56 -41.06
C LEU A 10 -10.56 -4.02 -42.49
N THR A 11 -10.35 -4.81 -43.56
CA THR A 11 -10.47 -4.28 -44.94
C THR A 11 -11.87 -3.76 -45.32
N ALA A 12 -12.92 -4.13 -44.57
CA ALA A 12 -14.26 -3.55 -44.70
C ALA A 12 -14.48 -2.29 -43.84
N THR A 13 -13.58 -2.01 -42.87
CA THR A 13 -13.68 -0.89 -41.91
C THR A 13 -12.52 0.11 -42.00
N GLN A 14 -11.46 -0.18 -42.77
CA GLN A 14 -10.24 0.63 -42.93
C GLN A 14 -10.43 1.89 -43.80
N PHE A 15 -11.68 2.36 -43.93
CA PHE A 15 -12.07 3.60 -44.61
C PHE A 15 -12.95 4.53 -43.73
N LEU A 16 -13.20 4.18 -42.46
CA LEU A 16 -14.09 4.93 -41.56
C LEU A 16 -13.42 6.04 -40.72
N LEU A 17 -12.14 6.34 -40.94
CA LEU A 17 -11.39 7.33 -40.16
C LEU A 17 -10.60 8.32 -41.03
N GLN A 18 -11.31 9.08 -41.87
CA GLN A 18 -11.06 10.51 -42.10
C GLN A 18 -12.21 11.14 -42.92
N VAL A 19 -12.46 12.44 -42.69
CA VAL A 19 -13.41 13.35 -43.39
C VAL A 19 -14.86 13.41 -42.82
N VAL A 20 -15.23 14.64 -42.40
CA VAL A 20 -16.49 15.14 -41.77
C VAL A 20 -16.77 14.70 -40.32
N GLY A 21 -16.43 15.58 -39.38
CA GLY A 21 -16.80 15.46 -37.96
C GLY A 21 -18.25 15.90 -37.68
N GLN A 22 -19.21 15.08 -38.10
CA GLN A 22 -20.62 15.21 -37.70
C GLN A 22 -21.08 13.89 -37.09
N SER A 23 -21.25 13.88 -35.77
CA SER A 23 -21.96 12.80 -35.07
C SER A 23 -23.47 12.91 -35.36
N PRO A 24 -24.21 11.79 -35.48
CA PRO A 24 -25.66 11.86 -35.61
C PRO A 24 -26.31 12.45 -34.35
N ILE A 25 -27.45 13.13 -34.52
CA ILE A 25 -28.24 13.66 -33.40
C ILE A 25 -28.81 12.51 -32.57
N SER A 26 -29.27 11.47 -33.29
CA SER A 26 -29.94 10.30 -32.78
C SER A 26 -29.74 9.16 -33.77
N GLY A 27 -29.83 7.93 -33.27
CA GLY A 27 -29.84 6.75 -34.12
C GLY A 27 -30.51 5.58 -33.42
N LEU A 28 -30.96 4.62 -34.22
CA LEU A 28 -31.80 3.51 -33.82
C LEU A 28 -31.36 2.26 -34.58
N CYS A 29 -31.08 1.18 -33.87
CA CYS A 29 -30.77 -0.12 -34.48
C CYS A 29 -31.89 -1.11 -34.14
N ILE A 30 -32.48 -1.72 -35.18
CA ILE A 30 -33.56 -2.71 -35.05
C ILE A 30 -33.22 -3.90 -35.97
N GLY A 31 -32.96 -5.05 -35.35
CA GLY A 31 -32.55 -6.25 -36.08
C GLY A 31 -31.21 -6.03 -36.77
N ASN A 32 -31.20 -6.19 -38.10
CA ASN A 32 -29.98 -6.07 -38.90
C ASN A 32 -29.74 -4.67 -39.48
N SER A 33 -30.62 -3.70 -39.21
CA SER A 33 -30.55 -2.36 -39.77
C SER A 33 -30.34 -1.32 -38.68
N CYS A 34 -29.40 -0.40 -38.88
CA CYS A 34 -29.27 0.82 -38.09
C CYS A 34 -29.62 2.04 -38.92
N TYR A 35 -30.21 3.03 -38.28
CA TYR A 35 -30.66 4.28 -38.87
C TYR A 35 -30.07 5.44 -38.08
N THR A 36 -29.68 6.52 -38.75
CA THR A 36 -29.11 7.72 -38.10
C THR A 36 -29.74 8.99 -38.65
N LEU A 37 -30.04 9.94 -37.75
CA LEU A 37 -30.50 11.27 -38.09
C LEU A 37 -29.33 12.27 -38.11
N MET A 38 -29.08 12.87 -39.26
CA MET A 38 -28.00 13.86 -39.47
C MET A 38 -28.57 15.27 -39.55
N GLN A 39 -28.07 16.21 -38.74
CA GLN A 39 -28.40 17.64 -38.85
C GLN A 39 -27.36 18.35 -39.73
N ASN A 40 -27.67 18.54 -41.01
CA ASN A 40 -26.81 19.28 -41.92
C ASN A 40 -27.64 19.75 -43.12
N SER A 41 -27.92 21.05 -43.19
CA SER A 41 -28.73 21.67 -44.25
C SER A 41 -28.03 21.59 -45.59
N LYS A 42 -28.41 20.63 -46.45
CA LYS A 42 -27.73 20.31 -47.72
C LYS A 42 -28.70 19.72 -48.75
N ASP A 43 -28.24 19.69 -50.00
CA ASP A 43 -28.95 19.04 -51.10
C ASP A 43 -28.95 17.51 -51.01
N PHE A 44 -29.80 16.87 -51.81
CA PHE A 44 -30.01 15.43 -51.80
C PHE A 44 -28.76 14.63 -52.21
N VAL A 45 -27.96 15.14 -53.15
CA VAL A 45 -26.79 14.44 -53.69
C VAL A 45 -25.71 14.39 -52.61
N PHE A 46 -25.44 15.52 -51.96
CA PHE A 46 -24.54 15.58 -50.82
C PHE A 46 -25.00 14.66 -49.68
N ALA A 47 -26.30 14.68 -49.35
CA ALA A 47 -26.87 13.83 -48.31
C ALA A 47 -26.63 12.32 -48.59
N ASN A 48 -26.82 11.89 -49.84
CA ASN A 48 -26.57 10.52 -50.25
C ASN A 48 -25.09 10.14 -50.20
N GLU A 49 -24.19 11.00 -50.69
CA GLU A 49 -22.74 10.76 -50.63
C GLU A 49 -22.23 10.56 -49.19
N ILE A 50 -22.80 11.26 -48.20
CA ILE A 50 -22.39 11.10 -46.79
C ILE A 50 -22.78 9.71 -46.26
N CYS A 51 -24.00 9.23 -46.54
CA CYS A 51 -24.41 7.88 -46.14
C CYS A 51 -23.56 6.79 -46.84
N GLU A 52 -23.28 6.96 -48.14
CA GLU A 52 -22.47 6.02 -48.93
C GLU A 52 -21.02 5.91 -48.43
N ARG A 53 -20.40 7.03 -48.01
CA ARG A 53 -19.05 7.02 -47.42
C ARG A 53 -18.97 6.24 -46.10
N GLN A 54 -20.09 6.07 -45.40
CA GLN A 54 -20.21 5.25 -44.19
C GLN A 54 -20.73 3.83 -44.49
N ALA A 55 -20.70 3.40 -45.76
CA ALA A 55 -21.21 2.11 -46.25
C ALA A 55 -22.72 1.88 -46.02
N GLY A 56 -23.49 2.96 -45.96
CA GLY A 56 -24.96 2.94 -45.99
C GLY A 56 -25.52 3.62 -47.24
N HIS A 57 -26.77 4.02 -47.17
CA HIS A 57 -27.44 4.85 -48.18
C HIS A 57 -28.50 5.74 -47.50
N LEU A 58 -29.12 6.68 -48.22
CA LEU A 58 -30.29 7.37 -47.67
C LEU A 58 -31.42 6.37 -47.36
N MET A 59 -32.12 6.60 -46.24
CA MET A 59 -33.08 5.66 -45.68
C MET A 59 -34.23 5.31 -46.64
N THR A 60 -34.51 4.02 -46.80
CA THR A 60 -35.55 3.49 -47.68
C THR A 60 -36.80 3.07 -46.88
N VAL A 61 -37.87 3.85 -46.99
CA VAL A 61 -39.11 3.67 -46.20
C VAL A 61 -40.06 2.70 -46.91
N ARG A 62 -39.66 1.43 -46.97
CA ARG A 62 -40.30 0.37 -47.79
C ARG A 62 -41.50 -0.33 -47.14
N SER A 63 -41.62 -0.26 -45.82
CA SER A 63 -42.61 -0.96 -44.99
C SER A 63 -43.10 -0.10 -43.83
N SER A 64 -44.19 -0.52 -43.17
CA SER A 64 -44.65 0.12 -41.92
C SER A 64 -43.56 0.12 -40.84
N VAL A 65 -42.78 -0.97 -40.72
CA VAL A 65 -41.68 -1.08 -39.74
C VAL A 65 -40.60 -0.02 -39.98
N SER A 66 -40.22 0.22 -41.24
CA SER A 66 -39.28 1.31 -41.57
C SER A 66 -39.87 2.70 -41.34
N ASN A 67 -41.20 2.86 -41.49
CA ASN A 67 -41.89 4.10 -41.19
C ASN A 67 -42.01 4.36 -39.67
N ASP A 68 -42.16 3.32 -38.87
CA ASP A 68 -42.17 3.40 -37.41
C ASP A 68 -40.77 3.76 -36.87
N ALA A 69 -39.71 3.17 -37.44
CA ALA A 69 -38.32 3.55 -37.16
C ALA A 69 -38.03 5.02 -37.53
N LEU A 70 -38.50 5.47 -38.70
CA LEU A 70 -38.45 6.88 -39.11
C LEU A 70 -39.16 7.79 -38.09
N ALA A 71 -40.37 7.41 -37.68
CA ALA A 71 -41.17 8.19 -36.74
C ALA A 71 -40.46 8.37 -35.39
N LEU A 72 -39.82 7.32 -34.87
CA LEU A 72 -39.03 7.38 -33.63
C LEU A 72 -37.82 8.32 -33.76
N LEU A 73 -37.13 8.33 -34.91
CA LEU A 73 -35.96 9.19 -35.14
C LEU A 73 -36.33 10.66 -35.19
N ILE A 74 -37.44 11.02 -35.85
CA ILE A 74 -37.82 12.43 -36.08
C ILE A 74 -38.91 12.95 -35.12
N ALA A 75 -39.39 12.15 -34.17
CA ALA A 75 -40.51 12.46 -33.27
C ALA A 75 -40.42 13.84 -32.57
N ASN A 76 -39.20 14.26 -32.20
CA ASN A 76 -38.94 15.50 -31.49
C ASN A 76 -38.48 16.66 -32.40
N SER A 77 -38.54 16.48 -33.72
CA SER A 77 -38.16 17.49 -34.72
C SER A 77 -39.38 18.12 -35.39
N LYS A 78 -39.24 19.37 -35.83
CA LYS A 78 -40.19 20.05 -36.74
C LYS A 78 -39.58 20.30 -38.13
N ALA A 79 -38.45 19.67 -38.40
CA ALA A 79 -37.60 19.91 -39.55
C ALA A 79 -37.94 18.96 -40.72
N ASP A 80 -37.52 19.33 -41.93
CA ASP A 80 -37.59 18.48 -43.13
C ASP A 80 -36.31 17.66 -43.29
N PHE A 81 -36.45 16.37 -43.61
CA PHE A 81 -35.32 15.46 -43.80
C PHE A 81 -35.38 14.71 -45.13
N TRP A 82 -34.25 14.56 -45.84
CA TRP A 82 -34.18 13.70 -47.02
C TRP A 82 -34.30 12.21 -46.66
N ILE A 83 -35.10 11.49 -47.45
CA ILE A 83 -35.14 10.02 -47.52
C ILE A 83 -34.66 9.55 -48.91
N GLY A 84 -34.28 8.29 -49.05
CA GLY A 84 -33.58 7.77 -50.24
C GLY A 84 -34.45 7.51 -51.46
N LEU A 85 -35.28 8.46 -51.87
CA LEU A 85 -36.26 8.31 -52.96
C LEU A 85 -36.18 9.50 -53.94
N HIS A 86 -35.94 9.21 -55.23
CA HIS A 86 -35.81 10.23 -56.27
C HIS A 86 -36.45 9.82 -57.60
N ARG A 87 -36.85 10.79 -58.43
CA ARG A 87 -37.37 10.56 -59.79
C ARG A 87 -36.26 10.76 -60.82
N PRO A 88 -35.87 9.73 -61.59
CA PRO A 88 -34.89 9.86 -62.66
C PRO A 88 -35.27 10.91 -63.70
N ALA A 89 -34.26 11.53 -64.32
CA ALA A 89 -34.49 12.51 -65.39
C ALA A 89 -35.23 11.86 -66.57
N GLY A 90 -36.31 12.49 -67.03
CA GLY A 90 -37.16 11.97 -68.11
C GLY A 90 -38.33 11.10 -67.67
N ARG A 91 -38.47 10.76 -66.37
CA ARG A 91 -39.72 10.20 -65.82
C ARG A 91 -40.68 11.30 -65.36
N CYS A 92 -41.97 11.03 -65.51
CA CYS A 92 -43.08 11.85 -65.00
C CYS A 92 -43.76 11.16 -63.80
N THR A 93 -44.54 11.92 -63.03
CA THR A 93 -45.46 11.36 -62.03
C THR A 93 -46.45 10.37 -62.65
N ASP A 94 -46.42 9.11 -62.22
CA ASP A 94 -47.43 8.09 -62.58
C ASP A 94 -48.29 7.73 -61.35
N ASN A 95 -49.45 8.39 -61.21
CA ASN A 95 -50.35 8.17 -60.09
C ASN A 95 -50.97 6.75 -60.02
N THR A 96 -50.73 5.87 -61.01
CA THR A 96 -51.16 4.47 -60.96
C THR A 96 -50.11 3.54 -60.31
N ALA A 97 -48.84 3.94 -60.29
CA ALA A 97 -47.76 3.21 -59.66
C ALA A 97 -47.56 3.62 -58.19
N LYS A 98 -47.25 2.67 -57.29
CA LYS A 98 -47.02 2.93 -55.85
C LYS A 98 -46.04 4.11 -55.63
N LEU A 99 -44.85 4.03 -56.24
CA LEU A 99 -43.81 5.05 -56.12
C LEU A 99 -43.98 6.25 -57.05
N ARG A 100 -45.10 6.40 -57.76
CA ARG A 100 -45.36 7.55 -58.67
C ARG A 100 -44.26 7.82 -59.71
N GLY A 101 -43.53 6.78 -60.15
CA GLY A 101 -42.39 6.88 -61.07
C GLY A 101 -41.03 7.19 -60.43
N TYR A 102 -40.96 7.36 -59.11
CA TYR A 102 -39.72 7.43 -58.33
C TYR A 102 -39.07 6.05 -58.19
N VAL A 103 -37.77 6.05 -57.91
CA VAL A 103 -36.94 4.87 -57.57
C VAL A 103 -36.21 5.13 -56.26
N TRP A 104 -35.93 4.07 -55.50
CA TRP A 104 -35.03 4.18 -54.34
C TRP A 104 -33.58 4.42 -54.78
N VAL A 105 -32.75 5.01 -53.93
CA VAL A 105 -31.29 5.19 -54.16
C VAL A 105 -30.53 3.88 -54.36
N THR A 106 -31.14 2.74 -54.04
CA THR A 106 -30.68 1.39 -54.33
C THR A 106 -31.03 0.90 -55.75
N GLU A 107 -31.53 1.79 -56.61
CA GLU A 107 -31.89 1.57 -58.03
C GLU A 107 -33.01 0.52 -58.25
N ASP A 108 -33.92 0.40 -57.28
CA ASP A 108 -35.10 -0.48 -57.37
C ASP A 108 -36.42 0.22 -56.99
N GLU A 109 -37.54 -0.40 -57.33
CA GLU A 109 -38.90 0.12 -57.12
C GLU A 109 -39.70 -0.66 -56.06
N ASN A 110 -39.06 -1.58 -55.32
CA ASN A 110 -39.77 -2.46 -54.40
C ASN A 110 -40.21 -1.68 -53.15
N THR A 111 -41.52 -1.51 -52.99
CA THR A 111 -42.13 -1.02 -51.76
C THR A 111 -43.48 -1.65 -51.50
N ASP A 112 -43.79 -1.86 -50.22
CA ASP A 112 -45.13 -2.19 -49.74
C ASP A 112 -45.80 -1.03 -49.00
N PHE A 113 -45.06 0.05 -48.76
CA PHE A 113 -45.52 1.25 -48.07
C PHE A 113 -45.30 2.52 -48.90
N THR A 114 -46.23 3.46 -48.80
CA THR A 114 -46.16 4.80 -49.41
C THR A 114 -46.96 5.79 -48.57
N ASN A 115 -46.43 6.98 -48.29
CA ASN A 115 -47.16 8.00 -47.52
C ASN A 115 -47.10 9.40 -48.16
N TRP A 116 -47.34 9.46 -49.47
CA TRP A 116 -47.38 10.70 -50.25
C TRP A 116 -48.28 11.79 -49.64
N GLU A 117 -47.81 13.03 -49.69
CA GLU A 117 -48.65 14.23 -49.67
C GLU A 117 -49.36 14.39 -51.03
N ASP A 118 -50.44 15.17 -51.06
CA ASP A 118 -51.13 15.50 -52.31
C ASP A 118 -50.26 16.44 -53.16
N SER A 119 -49.82 15.96 -54.32
CA SER A 119 -48.87 16.64 -55.21
C SER A 119 -49.45 16.85 -56.61
N VAL A 120 -48.95 17.87 -57.30
CA VAL A 120 -49.30 18.17 -58.71
C VAL A 120 -48.35 17.40 -59.62
N SER A 121 -48.87 16.74 -60.66
CA SER A 121 -48.06 15.93 -61.57
C SER A 121 -47.00 16.75 -62.29
N ALA A 122 -45.74 16.28 -62.25
CA ALA A 122 -44.60 16.96 -62.84
C ALA A 122 -43.67 15.97 -63.58
N CYS A 123 -42.98 16.46 -64.61
CA CYS A 123 -42.02 15.72 -65.42
C CYS A 123 -40.59 16.26 -65.22
N SER A 124 -40.17 16.36 -63.96
CA SER A 124 -38.87 16.92 -63.56
C SER A 124 -38.11 15.97 -62.63
N ARG A 125 -36.78 16.12 -62.54
CA ARG A 125 -35.96 15.45 -61.53
C ARG A 125 -36.30 16.02 -60.15
N GLN A 126 -36.96 15.22 -59.33
CA GLN A 126 -37.39 15.60 -57.98
C GLN A 126 -36.95 14.53 -56.98
N CYS A 127 -36.82 14.95 -55.72
CA CYS A 127 -36.41 14.13 -54.59
C CYS A 127 -37.44 14.29 -53.47
N VAL A 128 -37.42 13.39 -52.48
CA VAL A 128 -38.49 13.31 -51.46
C VAL A 128 -37.95 13.63 -50.07
N SER A 129 -38.54 14.65 -49.44
CA SER A 129 -38.34 14.92 -48.01
C SER A 129 -39.50 14.36 -47.18
N VAL A 130 -39.27 14.21 -45.88
CA VAL A 130 -40.28 13.87 -44.88
C VAL A 130 -40.17 14.80 -43.67
N SER A 131 -41.32 15.16 -43.10
CA SER A 131 -41.44 15.97 -41.89
C SER A 131 -42.15 15.18 -40.77
N SER A 132 -42.42 15.82 -39.62
CA SER A 132 -43.02 15.18 -38.44
C SER A 132 -44.46 14.65 -38.62
N ASP A 133 -45.10 14.97 -39.74
CA ASP A 133 -46.37 14.37 -40.21
C ASP A 133 -46.17 13.02 -40.94
N LEU A 134 -44.92 12.57 -41.10
CA LEU A 134 -44.49 11.39 -41.84
C LEU A 134 -44.86 11.40 -43.33
N LYS A 135 -45.30 12.55 -43.87
CA LYS A 135 -45.74 12.69 -45.25
C LYS A 135 -44.56 12.90 -46.20
N TRP A 136 -44.59 12.19 -47.32
CA TRP A 136 -43.57 12.26 -48.36
C TRP A 136 -43.85 13.44 -49.29
N LYS A 137 -42.95 14.42 -49.32
CA LYS A 137 -43.12 15.70 -50.02
C LYS A 137 -42.19 15.78 -51.22
N GLU A 138 -42.74 16.03 -52.41
CA GLU A 138 -41.97 16.17 -53.66
C GLU A 138 -41.27 17.54 -53.70
N ARG A 139 -39.93 17.53 -53.77
CA ARG A 139 -39.07 18.74 -53.78
C ARG A 139 -38.04 18.69 -54.91
N SER A 140 -37.37 19.81 -55.20
CA SER A 140 -36.21 19.79 -56.09
C SER A 140 -35.05 19.09 -55.40
N CYS A 141 -34.30 18.24 -56.12
CA CYS A 141 -33.09 17.62 -55.56
C CYS A 141 -31.96 18.62 -55.25
N GLN A 142 -32.11 19.88 -55.67
CA GLN A 142 -31.20 20.99 -55.39
C GLN A 142 -31.65 21.87 -54.22
N ASP A 143 -32.83 21.63 -53.65
CA ASP A 143 -33.27 22.33 -52.45
C ASP A 143 -32.36 21.92 -51.27
N GLU A 144 -32.12 22.81 -50.31
CA GLU A 144 -31.58 22.40 -49.01
C GLU A 144 -32.74 22.14 -48.04
N VAL A 145 -32.66 21.04 -47.28
CA VAL A 145 -33.56 20.73 -46.16
C VAL A 145 -32.72 20.47 -44.92
N ASP A 146 -33.31 20.59 -43.72
CA ASP A 146 -32.58 20.69 -42.44
C ASP A 146 -31.65 19.51 -42.11
N GLY A 147 -31.89 18.34 -42.72
CA GLY A 147 -31.02 17.17 -42.57
C GLY A 147 -31.41 15.99 -43.43
N PHE A 148 -30.94 14.81 -43.04
CA PHE A 148 -31.21 13.56 -43.76
C PHE A 148 -31.12 12.34 -42.86
N LEU A 149 -31.74 11.24 -43.30
CA LEU A 149 -31.66 9.94 -42.63
C LEU A 149 -30.82 8.96 -43.45
N CYS A 150 -29.81 8.36 -42.82
CA CYS A 150 -29.07 7.24 -43.40
C CYS A 150 -29.58 5.91 -42.84
N GLU A 151 -29.51 4.87 -43.66
CA GLU A 151 -29.76 3.46 -43.35
C GLU A 151 -28.49 2.64 -43.59
N TYR A 152 -28.16 1.77 -42.65
CA TYR A 152 -26.99 0.89 -42.65
C TYR A 152 -27.45 -0.54 -42.41
N ASN A 153 -27.21 -1.42 -43.39
CA ASN A 153 -27.65 -2.81 -43.34
C ASN A 153 -26.46 -3.74 -43.08
N PHE A 154 -26.55 -4.51 -41.99
CA PHE A 154 -25.49 -5.41 -41.53
C PHE A 154 -25.87 -6.88 -41.74
N ASN A 155 -24.92 -7.71 -42.18
CA ASN A 155 -25.17 -9.15 -42.36
C ASN A 155 -25.49 -9.86 -41.03
N LYS A 156 -24.89 -9.40 -39.92
CA LYS A 156 -25.15 -9.84 -38.55
C LYS A 156 -24.84 -8.71 -37.56
N THR A 157 -25.46 -8.76 -36.40
CA THR A 157 -25.21 -7.91 -35.23
C THR A 157 -24.84 -8.77 -34.02
N CYS A 158 -24.13 -8.20 -33.04
CA CYS A 158 -23.95 -8.85 -31.74
C CYS A 158 -25.21 -8.69 -30.88
N ASP A 159 -25.45 -9.70 -30.04
CA ASP A 159 -26.44 -9.59 -28.97
C ASP A 159 -25.92 -8.64 -27.86
N PRO A 160 -26.82 -7.95 -27.14
CA PRO A 160 -26.45 -7.19 -25.94
C PRO A 160 -25.77 -8.10 -24.91
N LEU A 161 -24.73 -7.56 -24.27
CA LEU A 161 -24.08 -8.22 -23.15
C LEU A 161 -25.07 -8.33 -21.97
N PRO A 162 -25.05 -9.44 -21.21
CA PRO A 162 -25.84 -9.55 -20.00
C PRO A 162 -25.41 -8.46 -19.01
N GLN A 163 -26.38 -7.77 -18.42
CA GLN A 163 -26.13 -6.87 -17.30
C GLN A 163 -25.91 -7.70 -16.03
N ASP A 164 -24.66 -7.79 -15.58
CA ASP A 164 -24.37 -8.20 -14.20
C ASP A 164 -24.83 -7.08 -13.26
N TYR A 165 -25.42 -7.44 -12.12
CA TYR A 165 -26.17 -6.52 -11.25
C TYR A 165 -25.37 -5.30 -10.70
N ASP A 166 -24.03 -5.35 -10.76
CA ASP A 166 -23.14 -4.29 -10.27
C ASP A 166 -22.39 -3.53 -11.40
N GLU A 167 -22.52 -3.92 -12.68
CA GLU A 167 -21.83 -3.26 -13.80
C GLU A 167 -22.77 -2.62 -14.83
N PHE A 168 -22.63 -1.29 -15.02
CA PHE A 168 -23.35 -0.53 -16.04
C PHE A 168 -22.65 -0.63 -17.40
N ILE A 169 -23.39 -0.89 -18.48
CA ILE A 169 -22.82 -1.10 -19.82
C ILE A 169 -23.19 0.06 -20.74
N LEU A 170 -22.19 0.82 -21.19
CA LEU A 170 -22.37 1.89 -22.18
C LEU A 170 -21.84 1.44 -23.54
N TYR A 171 -22.73 1.31 -24.52
CA TYR A 171 -22.38 0.99 -25.90
C TYR A 171 -22.06 2.25 -26.71
N LYS A 172 -21.08 2.14 -27.61
CA LYS A 172 -20.74 3.11 -28.67
C LYS A 172 -20.66 2.35 -29.99
N THR A 173 -21.52 2.67 -30.96
CA THR A 173 -21.49 2.05 -32.30
C THR A 173 -20.47 2.74 -33.22
N PRO A 174 -20.05 2.12 -34.34
CA PRO A 174 -19.22 2.78 -35.36
C PRO A 174 -19.88 4.03 -35.96
N LEU A 175 -21.21 4.04 -35.97
CA LEU A 175 -22.04 5.15 -36.45
C LEU A 175 -22.11 6.32 -35.45
N GLY A 176 -21.44 6.23 -34.30
CA GLY A 176 -21.42 7.26 -33.27
C GLY A 176 -22.62 7.27 -32.32
N ILE A 177 -23.59 6.36 -32.51
CA ILE A 177 -24.73 6.17 -31.60
C ILE A 177 -24.20 5.67 -30.25
N LYS A 178 -24.71 6.22 -29.16
CA LYS A 178 -24.41 5.78 -27.79
C LYS A 178 -25.69 5.44 -27.04
N GLY A 179 -25.66 4.44 -26.18
CA GLY A 179 -26.79 4.06 -25.34
C GLY A 179 -26.46 2.88 -24.43
N GLU A 180 -27.31 2.66 -23.43
CA GLU A 180 -27.20 1.55 -22.48
C GLU A 180 -28.08 0.36 -22.91
N ASP A 181 -29.26 0.64 -23.48
CA ASP A 181 -30.24 -0.37 -23.93
C ASP A 181 -30.31 -0.50 -25.47
N LEU A 182 -29.16 -0.68 -26.14
CA LEU A 182 -29.15 -0.90 -27.60
C LEU A 182 -29.60 -2.34 -27.94
N ALA A 183 -30.81 -2.47 -28.47
CA ALA A 183 -31.42 -3.77 -28.82
C ALA A 183 -30.73 -4.55 -29.97
N SER A 184 -29.85 -3.91 -30.75
CA SER A 184 -29.11 -4.54 -31.83
C SER A 184 -27.78 -3.81 -32.03
N ILE A 185 -26.67 -4.55 -31.99
CA ILE A 185 -25.33 -3.96 -31.86
C ILE A 185 -24.50 -4.26 -33.11
N PRO A 186 -24.22 -3.26 -33.97
CA PRO A 186 -23.50 -3.49 -35.22
C PRO A 186 -22.03 -3.83 -34.98
N PRO A 187 -21.38 -4.60 -35.88
CA PRO A 187 -19.96 -4.95 -35.79
C PRO A 187 -19.06 -3.73 -35.73
N GLY A 188 -18.02 -3.77 -34.90
CA GLY A 188 -17.18 -2.61 -34.59
C GLY A 188 -17.70 -1.77 -33.41
N SER A 189 -18.87 -2.08 -32.84
CA SER A 189 -19.34 -1.42 -31.62
C SER A 189 -18.47 -1.80 -30.42
N ILE A 190 -18.22 -0.82 -29.54
CA ILE A 190 -17.49 -1.00 -28.28
C ILE A 190 -18.49 -0.88 -27.13
N ALA A 191 -18.50 -1.86 -26.23
CA ALA A 191 -19.16 -1.74 -24.93
C ALA A 191 -18.13 -1.37 -23.87
N THR A 192 -18.46 -0.41 -23.01
CA THR A 192 -17.64 0.00 -21.85
C THR A 192 -18.39 -0.37 -20.58
N LEU A 193 -17.80 -1.24 -19.76
CA LEU A 193 -18.39 -1.71 -18.51
C LEU A 193 -17.87 -0.83 -17.36
N LYS A 194 -18.79 -0.25 -16.58
CA LYS A 194 -18.53 0.68 -15.48
C LYS A 194 -18.92 0.04 -14.14
N PRO A 195 -18.16 0.25 -13.05
CA PRO A 195 -17.07 1.23 -12.89
C PRO A 195 -15.70 0.75 -13.38
N SER A 196 -15.57 -0.52 -13.78
CA SER A 196 -14.29 -1.18 -14.05
C SER A 196 -13.52 -0.65 -15.27
N ASP A 197 -14.17 0.12 -16.14
CA ASP A 197 -13.67 0.71 -17.39
C ASP A 197 -13.14 -0.31 -18.43
N PHE A 198 -13.57 -1.57 -18.29
CA PHE A 198 -13.31 -2.63 -19.28
C PHE A 198 -13.99 -2.28 -20.61
N LYS A 199 -13.30 -2.59 -21.71
CA LYS A 199 -13.83 -2.42 -23.06
C LYS A 199 -13.86 -3.75 -23.80
N VAL A 200 -14.99 -4.07 -24.41
CA VAL A 200 -15.19 -5.22 -25.29
C VAL A 200 -15.65 -4.77 -26.67
N LEU A 201 -15.23 -5.48 -27.72
CA LEU A 201 -15.49 -5.15 -29.12
C LEU A 201 -16.37 -6.22 -29.77
N CYS A 202 -17.47 -5.81 -30.37
CA CYS A 202 -18.36 -6.66 -31.16
C CYS A 202 -17.72 -6.98 -32.52
N VAL A 203 -17.57 -8.27 -32.85
CA VAL A 203 -17.08 -8.74 -34.16
C VAL A 203 -18.10 -9.68 -34.79
N ALA A 204 -18.57 -9.36 -36.00
CA ALA A 204 -19.37 -10.29 -36.79
C ALA A 204 -18.51 -11.41 -37.37
N ASP A 205 -18.35 -12.46 -36.59
CA ASP A 205 -17.86 -13.77 -37.03
C ASP A 205 -19.01 -14.78 -37.19
N GLU A 206 -18.70 -16.07 -37.18
CA GLU A 206 -19.74 -17.12 -37.24
C GLU A 206 -20.63 -17.13 -35.99
N THR A 207 -20.12 -16.65 -34.85
CA THR A 207 -20.71 -16.71 -33.52
C THR A 207 -21.20 -15.37 -32.93
N ASN A 208 -21.02 -14.26 -33.66
CA ASN A 208 -21.31 -12.90 -33.18
C ASN A 208 -20.55 -12.54 -31.90
N SER A 209 -19.25 -12.84 -31.85
CA SER A 209 -18.49 -12.79 -30.61
C SER A 209 -18.18 -11.36 -30.12
N TRP A 210 -18.28 -11.19 -28.80
CA TRP A 210 -17.62 -10.12 -28.08
C TRP A 210 -16.20 -10.56 -27.73
N ILE A 211 -15.20 -9.85 -28.24
CA ILE A 211 -13.81 -10.07 -27.87
C ILE A 211 -13.38 -9.06 -26.79
N GLN A 212 -12.50 -9.49 -25.87
CA GLN A 212 -11.78 -8.62 -24.93
C GLN A 212 -10.44 -8.19 -25.54
N GLY A 213 -10.04 -6.95 -25.25
CA GLY A 213 -8.85 -6.35 -25.85
C GLY A 213 -7.54 -6.78 -25.18
N PRO A 214 -6.40 -6.25 -25.64
CA PRO A 214 -6.31 -5.21 -26.67
C PRO A 214 -6.56 -5.67 -28.12
N TRP A 215 -7.19 -4.82 -28.94
CA TRP A 215 -7.33 -4.97 -30.40
C TRP A 215 -6.11 -4.44 -31.16
N SER A 216 -6.11 -4.58 -32.48
CA SER A 216 -5.21 -3.80 -33.36
C SER A 216 -5.17 -2.33 -32.95
N CYS A 217 -3.97 -1.79 -32.71
CA CYS A 217 -3.80 -0.40 -32.28
C CYS A 217 -4.30 0.63 -33.31
N GLU A 218 -4.45 0.24 -34.58
CA GLU A 218 -5.03 1.07 -35.65
C GLU A 218 -6.51 1.40 -35.41
N PHE A 219 -7.23 0.57 -34.64
CA PHE A 219 -8.65 0.72 -34.35
C PHE A 219 -8.85 1.13 -32.88
N GLU A 220 -9.37 2.34 -32.65
CA GLU A 220 -9.74 2.87 -31.32
C GLU A 220 -8.65 2.64 -30.25
N ASN A 221 -7.38 2.88 -30.64
CA ASN A 221 -6.19 2.70 -29.80
C ASN A 221 -6.11 1.29 -29.16
N GLY A 222 -6.55 0.25 -29.88
CA GLY A 222 -6.60 -1.12 -29.36
C GLY A 222 -7.48 -1.31 -28.11
N GLY A 223 -8.33 -0.33 -27.77
CA GLY A 223 -9.10 -0.31 -26.52
C GLY A 223 -8.30 0.15 -25.29
N CYS A 224 -7.01 0.46 -25.43
CA CYS A 224 -6.16 0.92 -24.35
C CYS A 224 -6.62 2.28 -23.80
N GLU A 225 -6.48 2.46 -22.48
CA GLU A 225 -6.72 3.74 -21.79
C GLU A 225 -5.74 4.82 -22.23
N HIS A 226 -4.44 4.48 -22.28
CA HIS A 226 -3.34 5.39 -22.60
C HIS A 226 -2.77 5.14 -24.01
N GLN A 227 -1.69 4.36 -24.16
CA GLN A 227 -1.06 4.13 -25.46
C GLN A 227 -1.09 2.65 -25.86
N CYS A 228 -1.51 2.35 -27.10
CA CYS A 228 -1.34 1.02 -27.70
C CYS A 228 -0.06 0.94 -28.53
N ARG A 229 0.66 -0.19 -28.46
CA ARG A 229 1.81 -0.50 -29.31
C ARG A 229 1.72 -1.93 -29.84
N MET A 230 2.00 -2.10 -31.13
CA MET A 230 2.20 -3.43 -31.72
C MET A 230 3.62 -3.95 -31.40
N LYS A 231 3.72 -5.12 -30.76
CA LYS A 231 4.98 -5.80 -30.45
C LYS A 231 4.85 -7.29 -30.79
N ASN A 232 5.80 -7.82 -31.56
CA ASN A 232 5.79 -9.20 -32.04
C ASN A 232 4.47 -9.61 -32.74
N GLY A 233 3.82 -8.67 -33.43
CA GLY A 233 2.54 -8.88 -34.11
C GLY A 233 1.30 -8.93 -33.19
N LYS A 234 1.45 -8.62 -31.89
CA LYS A 234 0.34 -8.49 -30.94
C LYS A 234 0.24 -7.05 -30.42
N PRO A 235 -0.97 -6.55 -30.15
CA PRO A 235 -1.14 -5.27 -29.46
C PRO A 235 -0.82 -5.43 -27.96
N GLU A 236 -0.15 -4.44 -27.39
CA GLU A 236 0.12 -4.29 -25.96
C GLU A 236 -0.22 -2.85 -25.55
N CYS A 237 -0.98 -2.68 -24.46
CA CYS A 237 -1.19 -1.38 -23.84
C CYS A 237 0.02 -0.98 -22.99
N ILE A 238 0.33 0.32 -22.98
CA ILE A 238 1.43 0.95 -22.26
C ILE A 238 0.85 2.04 -21.37
N CYS A 239 1.22 2.00 -20.09
CA CYS A 239 0.87 3.02 -19.12
C CYS A 239 1.94 4.14 -19.06
N PRO A 240 1.56 5.35 -18.62
CA PRO A 240 2.49 6.43 -18.27
C PRO A 240 3.54 5.98 -17.22
N PRO A 241 4.61 6.77 -17.03
CA PRO A 241 5.48 6.62 -15.85
C PRO A 241 4.67 6.64 -14.56
N ASN A 242 5.12 5.90 -13.54
CA ASN A 242 4.42 5.73 -12.25
C ASN A 242 3.02 5.09 -12.33
N GLU A 243 2.67 4.44 -13.45
CA GLU A 243 1.45 3.65 -13.57
C GLU A 243 1.76 2.21 -14.04
N GLU A 244 1.00 1.24 -13.52
CA GLU A 244 1.09 -0.17 -13.88
C GLU A 244 -0.18 -0.66 -14.59
N LEU A 245 -0.04 -1.64 -15.49
CA LEU A 245 -1.16 -2.16 -16.26
C LEU A 245 -2.06 -3.04 -15.36
N LYS A 246 -3.37 -2.71 -15.30
CA LYS A 246 -4.35 -3.51 -14.55
C LYS A 246 -4.41 -4.94 -15.06
N GLY A 247 -4.94 -5.87 -14.25
CA GLY A 247 -5.15 -7.27 -14.64
C GLY A 247 -5.99 -7.46 -15.92
N ASN A 248 -6.78 -6.45 -16.30
CA ASN A 248 -7.56 -6.43 -17.54
C ASN A 248 -6.75 -6.13 -18.82
N LYS A 249 -5.48 -5.74 -18.69
CA LYS A 249 -4.52 -5.43 -19.75
C LYS A 249 -4.87 -4.25 -20.66
N LEU A 250 -5.85 -3.44 -20.29
CA LEU A 250 -6.34 -2.28 -21.04
C LEU A 250 -6.14 -0.96 -20.31
N ASN A 251 -6.35 -0.98 -19.00
CA ASN A 251 -6.35 0.17 -18.12
C ASN A 251 -5.10 0.24 -17.26
N CYS A 252 -4.87 1.39 -16.64
CA CYS A 252 -3.72 1.67 -15.78
C CYS A 252 -4.15 1.94 -14.33
N ASN A 253 -3.39 1.40 -13.38
CA ASN A 253 -3.45 1.75 -11.96
C ASN A 253 -2.26 2.67 -11.66
N LYS A 254 -2.47 3.69 -10.83
CA LYS A 254 -1.34 4.44 -10.25
C LYS A 254 -0.52 3.52 -9.36
N MET A 255 0.78 3.49 -9.59
CA MET A 255 1.70 2.78 -8.71
C MET A 255 1.68 3.43 -7.33
N ASN A 256 1.70 2.62 -6.28
CA ASN A 256 1.93 3.11 -4.93
C ASN A 256 3.44 3.17 -4.69
N LEU A 257 4.03 4.36 -4.85
CA LEU A 257 5.47 4.58 -4.69
C LEU A 257 5.92 4.37 -3.23
N CYS A 258 4.99 4.42 -2.27
CA CYS A 258 5.27 4.10 -0.86
C CYS A 258 5.53 2.62 -0.57
N VAL A 259 5.31 1.70 -1.52
CA VAL A 259 5.58 0.27 -1.31
C VAL A 259 7.09 -0.01 -1.17
N ASN A 260 7.93 0.85 -1.77
CA ASN A 260 9.39 0.78 -1.67
C ASN A 260 10.00 2.16 -1.32
N SER A 261 9.32 2.97 -0.49
CA SER A 261 9.85 4.26 -0.05
C SER A 261 10.80 4.12 1.13
N ASP A 262 11.91 4.85 1.12
CA ASP A 262 12.85 4.95 2.25
C ASP A 262 12.42 5.97 3.32
N CYS A 263 11.10 6.20 3.51
CA CYS A 263 10.59 7.11 4.53
C CYS A 263 10.75 6.48 5.92
N GLU A 264 11.20 7.25 6.91
CA GLU A 264 11.41 6.74 8.27
C GLU A 264 10.10 6.50 9.03
N HIS A 265 9.13 7.42 8.91
CA HIS A 265 7.81 7.32 9.56
C HIS A 265 6.69 7.11 8.54
N LEU A 266 6.12 8.19 7.98
CA LEU A 266 4.95 8.13 7.10
C LEU A 266 5.33 8.45 5.65
N CYS A 267 4.78 7.70 4.70
CA CYS A 267 4.85 8.03 3.27
C CYS A 267 3.47 8.41 2.73
N VAL A 268 3.40 9.52 1.98
CA VAL A 268 2.20 9.96 1.26
C VAL A 268 2.45 9.89 -0.24
N ASN A 269 1.69 9.04 -0.93
CA ASN A 269 1.78 8.87 -2.39
C ASN A 269 1.06 10.02 -3.12
N HIS A 270 1.70 10.59 -4.12
CA HIS A 270 1.12 11.56 -5.05
C HIS A 270 1.06 10.96 -6.47
N ASN A 271 0.64 11.75 -7.47
CA ASN A 271 0.50 11.24 -8.85
C ASN A 271 1.84 10.87 -9.48
N ASP A 272 2.89 11.65 -9.23
CA ASP A 272 4.19 11.53 -9.91
C ASP A 272 5.38 11.38 -8.94
N SER A 273 5.11 11.35 -7.63
CA SER A 273 6.09 11.35 -6.56
C SER A 273 5.50 10.80 -5.26
N TYR A 274 6.31 10.70 -4.21
CA TYR A 274 5.84 10.57 -2.84
C TYR A 274 6.53 11.63 -1.96
N THR A 275 5.93 11.92 -0.81
CA THR A 275 6.50 12.80 0.22
C THR A 275 6.56 12.04 1.53
N CYS A 276 7.70 12.06 2.21
CA CYS A 276 7.80 11.55 3.57
C CYS A 276 7.31 12.61 4.57
N LEU A 277 6.59 12.16 5.59
CA LEU A 277 6.13 12.96 6.72
C LEU A 277 6.60 12.31 8.03
N CYS A 278 6.77 13.13 9.05
CA CYS A 278 7.12 12.67 10.39
C CYS A 278 5.90 12.69 11.30
N ASP A 279 5.87 11.74 12.24
CA ASP A 279 4.89 11.73 13.32
C ASP A 279 5.01 12.97 14.23
N HIS A 280 4.00 13.18 15.07
CA HIS A 280 3.98 14.31 16.01
C HIS A 280 5.18 14.26 16.97
N GLY A 281 5.78 15.42 17.26
CA GLY A 281 7.03 15.52 18.03
C GLY A 281 8.31 15.33 17.21
N PHE A 282 8.20 15.05 15.91
CA PHE A 282 9.34 14.91 15.01
C PHE A 282 9.31 15.92 13.86
N LYS A 283 10.49 16.24 13.32
CA LYS A 283 10.71 17.16 12.20
C LYS A 283 11.49 16.48 11.08
N LEU A 284 11.03 16.66 9.85
CA LEU A 284 11.70 16.13 8.66
C LEU A 284 13.07 16.79 8.46
N GLU A 285 14.08 15.97 8.19
CA GLU A 285 15.45 16.42 7.88
C GLU A 285 15.58 16.97 6.44
N GLU A 286 16.74 17.58 6.14
CA GLU A 286 17.05 18.15 4.81
C GLU A 286 17.09 17.11 3.68
N ASP A 287 17.22 15.81 3.99
CA ASP A 287 17.14 14.74 3.00
C ASP A 287 15.70 14.39 2.58
N GLY A 288 14.70 14.98 3.24
CA GLY A 288 13.28 14.78 2.95
C GLY A 288 12.76 13.38 3.27
N LYS A 289 13.50 12.58 4.06
CA LYS A 289 13.19 11.16 4.35
C LYS A 289 13.23 10.81 5.83
N ARG A 290 14.25 11.30 6.53
CA ARG A 290 14.49 11.00 7.96
C ARG A 290 13.83 12.03 8.87
N CYS A 291 13.51 11.59 10.07
CA CYS A 291 12.73 12.30 11.07
C CYS A 291 13.57 12.49 12.33
N ARG A 292 13.96 13.75 12.60
CA ARG A 292 14.64 14.11 13.84
C ARG A 292 13.63 14.41 14.92
N ASP A 293 13.87 13.90 16.10
CA ASP A 293 13.16 14.28 17.32
C ASP A 293 13.25 15.80 17.57
N ILE A 294 12.16 16.40 18.07
CA ILE A 294 12.13 17.81 18.48
C ILE A 294 12.41 17.85 19.97
N ASP A 295 13.54 18.45 20.37
CA ASP A 295 13.85 18.64 21.78
C ASP A 295 12.96 19.73 22.39
N ASP A 296 11.79 19.30 22.89
CA ASP A 296 10.82 20.15 23.57
C ASP A 296 11.41 20.79 24.85
N CYS A 297 12.50 20.25 25.41
CA CYS A 297 13.18 20.83 26.58
C CYS A 297 14.06 22.04 26.24
N GLU A 298 14.33 22.33 24.96
CA GLU A 298 14.89 23.63 24.55
C GLU A 298 13.90 24.79 24.75
N LEU A 299 12.60 24.50 24.94
CA LEU A 299 11.56 25.52 25.17
C LEU A 299 11.54 25.97 26.65
N PRO A 300 11.85 27.24 26.95
CA PRO A 300 11.96 27.71 28.32
C PRO A 300 10.61 27.69 29.06
N GLY A 301 10.59 27.04 30.23
CA GLY A 301 9.42 27.00 31.12
C GLY A 301 8.39 25.92 30.82
N ILE A 302 8.67 24.99 29.89
CA ILE A 302 7.73 23.94 29.47
C ILE A 302 7.25 23.03 30.63
N CYS A 303 8.11 22.80 31.63
CA CYS A 303 7.81 22.02 32.84
C CYS A 303 7.46 22.85 34.09
N GLY A 304 7.33 24.17 33.97
CA GLY A 304 7.22 25.06 35.13
C GLY A 304 8.55 25.26 35.86
N HIS A 305 8.49 25.72 37.11
CA HIS A 305 9.68 26.18 37.86
C HIS A 305 10.33 25.13 38.78
N GLU A 306 9.67 24.00 39.04
CA GLU A 306 10.11 23.00 40.04
C GLU A 306 10.47 21.63 39.45
N LYS A 307 10.14 21.39 38.18
CA LYS A 307 10.33 20.10 37.49
C LYS A 307 11.44 20.16 36.45
N VAL A 308 12.16 19.06 36.33
CA VAL A 308 13.21 18.85 35.33
C VAL A 308 12.56 18.27 34.07
N CYS A 309 12.84 18.90 32.93
CA CYS A 309 12.43 18.38 31.62
C CYS A 309 13.39 17.27 31.18
N VAL A 310 12.82 16.17 30.68
CA VAL A 310 13.54 15.08 30.02
C VAL A 310 12.95 14.94 28.62
N ASN A 311 13.79 15.11 27.59
CA ASN A 311 13.37 14.93 26.21
C ASN A 311 13.20 13.44 25.90
N MET A 312 12.13 13.08 25.19
CA MET A 312 11.74 11.70 24.91
C MET A 312 11.35 11.56 23.42
N PRO A 313 11.59 10.43 22.74
CA PRO A 313 11.25 10.31 21.32
C PRO A 313 9.77 10.65 21.02
N GLY A 314 9.54 11.78 20.36
CA GLY A 314 8.22 12.32 19.99
C GLY A 314 7.49 13.12 21.08
N SER A 315 8.12 13.42 22.22
CA SER A 315 7.50 14.09 23.37
C SER A 315 8.50 14.57 24.44
N PHE A 316 8.02 15.00 25.58
CA PHE A 316 8.85 15.28 26.76
C PHE A 316 8.16 14.79 28.02
N GLU A 317 8.95 14.54 29.05
CA GLU A 317 8.47 14.23 30.40
C GLU A 317 8.97 15.30 31.40
N CYS A 318 8.06 15.79 32.24
CA CYS A 318 8.37 16.72 33.32
C CYS A 318 8.36 15.98 34.65
N ARG A 319 9.54 15.58 35.13
CA ARG A 319 9.69 14.84 36.40
C ARG A 319 10.25 15.73 37.51
N CYS A 320 10.01 15.35 38.75
CA CYS A 320 10.66 16.02 39.88
C CYS A 320 12.17 15.72 39.90
N PRO A 321 12.98 16.59 40.54
CA PRO A 321 14.40 16.31 40.78
C PRO A 321 14.59 14.99 41.55
N ASP A 322 15.77 14.38 41.43
CA ASP A 322 16.08 13.17 42.21
C ASP A 322 15.98 13.48 43.71
N GLY A 323 15.37 12.57 44.49
CA GLY A 323 15.00 12.79 45.91
C GLY A 323 13.63 13.43 46.14
N TYR A 324 12.89 13.78 45.08
CA TYR A 324 11.54 14.38 45.18
C TYR A 324 10.47 13.56 44.45
N GLU A 325 9.26 13.50 45.02
CA GLU A 325 8.06 12.90 44.42
C GLU A 325 7.01 13.95 44.03
N ASP A 326 6.23 13.67 42.98
CA ASP A 326 5.14 14.54 42.53
C ASP A 326 3.88 14.31 43.37
N ILE A 327 3.60 15.26 44.28
CA ILE A 327 2.37 15.27 45.06
C ILE A 327 1.48 16.42 44.57
N GLN A 328 0.43 16.06 43.85
CA GLN A 328 -0.60 16.97 43.34
C GLN A 328 -0.09 18.06 42.37
N GLY A 329 1.04 17.83 41.71
CA GLY A 329 1.68 18.76 40.76
C GLY A 329 2.89 19.51 41.33
N GLU A 330 3.11 19.45 42.65
CA GLU A 330 4.24 20.04 43.35
C GLU A 330 5.30 18.98 43.64
N CYS A 331 6.59 19.34 43.53
CA CYS A 331 7.67 18.42 43.89
C CYS A 331 7.94 18.48 45.39
N ARG A 332 7.70 17.37 46.09
CA ARG A 332 7.89 17.26 47.53
C ARG A 332 9.01 16.31 47.86
N ASP A 333 9.77 16.70 48.87
CA ASP A 333 10.91 15.97 49.41
C ASP A 333 10.47 14.58 49.89
N VAL A 334 11.13 13.53 49.43
CA VAL A 334 10.85 12.15 49.86
C VAL A 334 11.57 11.92 51.18
N ASP A 335 10.83 11.78 52.29
CA ASP A 335 11.42 11.46 53.59
C ASP A 335 11.90 10.00 53.62
N GLU A 336 13.15 9.76 53.20
CA GLU A 336 13.69 8.41 53.12
C GLU A 336 13.86 7.77 54.52
N CYS A 337 13.94 8.59 55.58
CA CYS A 337 14.05 8.12 56.95
C CYS A 337 12.83 7.29 57.42
N GLN A 338 11.66 7.44 56.79
CA GLN A 338 10.47 6.62 57.08
C GLN A 338 10.70 5.11 56.85
N ASN A 339 11.64 4.74 55.96
CA ASN A 339 11.97 3.35 55.67
C ASN A 339 13.15 2.81 56.52
N ALA A 340 13.61 3.57 57.52
CA ALA A 340 14.76 3.24 58.38
C ALA A 340 16.03 2.80 57.61
N PRO A 341 16.53 3.60 56.65
CA PRO A 341 17.66 3.23 55.79
C PRO A 341 19.02 3.16 56.53
N CYS A 342 19.13 3.77 57.71
CA CYS A 342 20.35 3.81 58.51
C CYS A 342 20.41 2.62 59.50
N GLU A 343 21.35 1.70 59.32
CA GLU A 343 21.45 0.47 60.12
C GLU A 343 22.03 0.73 61.54
N HIS A 344 21.18 0.72 62.57
CA HIS A 344 21.47 1.01 64.01
C HIS A 344 21.70 2.49 64.39
N ASN A 345 21.20 3.45 63.59
CA ASN A 345 21.58 4.87 63.68
C ASN A 345 20.39 5.86 63.67
N LEU A 346 20.67 7.13 63.96
CA LEU A 346 19.70 8.23 63.81
C LEU A 346 19.70 8.73 62.35
N CYS A 347 18.52 8.88 61.77
CA CYS A 347 18.34 9.43 60.41
C CYS A 347 17.81 10.87 60.47
N GLU A 348 18.40 11.77 59.68
CA GLU A 348 17.93 13.14 59.44
C GLU A 348 17.59 13.30 57.96
N ASN A 349 16.34 13.62 57.67
CA ASN A 349 15.89 13.93 56.31
C ASN A 349 16.36 15.33 55.89
N THR A 350 16.75 15.51 54.63
CA THR A 350 17.25 16.78 54.06
C THR A 350 16.69 17.02 52.66
N PRO A 351 16.64 18.27 52.15
CA PRO A 351 16.09 18.52 50.82
C PRO A 351 16.82 17.75 49.70
N GLY A 352 16.15 16.75 49.14
CA GLY A 352 16.59 15.84 48.07
C GLY A 352 17.46 14.66 48.52
N SER A 353 17.61 14.40 49.83
CA SER A 353 18.45 13.30 50.35
C SER A 353 18.33 13.13 51.87
N TYR A 354 19.06 12.20 52.47
CA TYR A 354 19.09 12.01 53.92
C TYR A 354 20.52 11.82 54.45
N LYS A 355 20.67 11.97 55.77
CA LYS A 355 21.93 11.78 56.49
C LYS A 355 21.75 10.83 57.66
N CYS A 356 22.68 9.90 57.81
CA CYS A 356 22.76 9.02 58.97
C CYS A 356 23.79 9.56 59.97
N PHE A 357 23.45 9.52 61.26
CA PHE A 357 24.33 9.85 62.37
C PHE A 357 24.49 8.64 63.29
N CYS A 358 25.74 8.25 63.54
CA CYS A 358 26.05 7.15 64.43
C CYS A 358 25.72 7.50 65.89
N SER A 359 25.26 6.49 66.65
CA SER A 359 25.14 6.60 68.10
C SER A 359 26.53 6.67 68.75
N ASP A 360 26.61 7.16 69.99
CA ASP A 360 27.84 7.08 70.79
C ASP A 360 28.36 5.63 70.81
N GLU A 361 29.70 5.46 70.72
CA GLU A 361 30.43 4.19 70.50
C GLU A 361 30.48 3.65 69.05
N PHE A 362 29.95 4.37 68.04
CA PHE A 362 30.02 3.98 66.62
C PHE A 362 30.54 5.11 65.70
N ILE A 363 31.14 4.75 64.56
CA ILE A 363 31.65 5.70 63.54
C ILE A 363 31.11 5.38 62.13
N PRO A 364 30.98 6.37 61.22
CA PRO A 364 30.49 6.11 59.86
C PRO A 364 31.44 5.18 59.11
N ASN A 365 30.90 4.15 58.46
CA ASN A 365 31.68 3.26 57.64
C ASN A 365 32.26 4.03 56.42
N PRO A 366 33.58 3.92 56.14
CA PRO A 366 34.24 4.74 55.12
C PRO A 366 33.87 4.37 53.68
N GLU A 367 33.31 3.18 53.43
CA GLU A 367 32.84 2.74 52.11
C GLU A 367 31.32 2.95 51.93
N ASN A 368 30.55 2.93 53.02
CA ASN A 368 29.11 3.15 53.00
C ASN A 368 28.65 4.03 54.19
N PRO A 369 28.48 5.35 53.98
CA PRO A 369 28.10 6.29 55.06
C PRO A 369 26.69 6.08 55.64
N LEU A 370 25.91 5.10 55.14
CA LEU A 370 24.62 4.68 55.70
C LEU A 370 24.78 3.64 56.83
N LYS A 371 25.96 3.05 56.96
CA LYS A 371 26.34 2.09 58.01
C LYS A 371 27.26 2.76 59.02
N CYS A 372 27.17 2.31 60.27
CA CYS A 372 28.14 2.68 61.29
C CYS A 372 28.79 1.44 61.89
N ASP A 373 30.11 1.48 61.99
CA ASP A 373 30.94 0.41 62.54
C ASP A 373 31.29 0.71 64.00
N LEU A 374 31.51 -0.34 64.79
CA LEU A 374 31.83 -0.22 66.22
C LEU A 374 33.22 0.40 66.43
N LEU A 375 33.33 1.32 67.39
CA LEU A 375 34.60 1.94 67.77
C LEU A 375 35.51 0.92 68.50
N CYS A 376 36.62 0.48 67.88
CA CYS A 376 37.57 -0.40 68.56
C CYS A 376 38.27 0.31 69.73
N ILE A 377 38.17 -0.27 70.94
CA ILE A 377 38.64 0.35 72.20
C ILE A 377 40.18 0.26 72.36
N SER A 378 40.85 -0.63 71.62
CA SER A 378 42.32 -0.68 71.55
C SER A 378 42.85 0.41 70.63
N HIS A 379 43.15 1.58 71.21
CA HIS A 379 43.52 2.81 70.49
C HIS A 379 44.82 2.78 69.65
N GLU A 380 45.53 1.64 69.57
CA GLU A 380 46.75 1.47 68.77
C GLU A 380 46.77 0.19 67.91
N CYS A 381 45.62 -0.47 67.69
CA CYS A 381 45.56 -1.62 66.78
C CYS A 381 45.70 -1.15 65.31
N ARG A 382 46.73 -1.63 64.60
CA ARG A 382 46.95 -1.38 63.16
C ARG A 382 46.47 -2.56 62.28
N ALA A 383 46.00 -3.63 62.93
CA ALA A 383 45.43 -4.84 62.37
C ALA A 383 43.89 -4.80 62.44
N LEU A 384 43.22 -5.90 62.10
CA LEU A 384 41.76 -6.03 62.24
C LEU A 384 41.38 -6.29 63.71
N CYS A 385 40.14 -5.99 64.10
CA CYS A 385 39.60 -6.31 65.43
C CYS A 385 38.86 -7.67 65.40
N ASP A 386 39.01 -8.51 66.44
CA ASP A 386 38.27 -9.78 66.57
C ASP A 386 36.76 -9.50 66.76
N PRO A 387 35.88 -9.94 65.84
CA PRO A 387 34.44 -9.65 65.90
C PRO A 387 33.73 -10.28 67.11
N TYR A 388 34.38 -11.20 67.84
CA TYR A 388 33.87 -11.81 69.06
C TYR A 388 34.60 -11.32 70.32
N LYS A 389 35.66 -10.51 70.18
CA LYS A 389 36.48 -9.97 71.30
C LYS A 389 37.03 -8.58 70.96
N PRO A 390 36.30 -7.49 71.21
CA PRO A 390 36.66 -6.13 70.78
C PRO A 390 37.93 -5.53 71.43
N TRP A 391 38.62 -6.30 72.29
CA TRP A 391 39.92 -5.97 72.91
C TRP A 391 41.09 -6.79 72.33
N GLN A 392 40.86 -7.61 71.30
CA GLN A 392 41.89 -8.46 70.67
C GLN A 392 42.07 -8.11 69.18
N CYS A 393 43.31 -7.91 68.75
CA CYS A 393 43.68 -7.73 67.34
C CYS A 393 43.80 -9.09 66.62
N THR A 394 43.47 -9.14 65.33
CA THR A 394 43.62 -10.28 64.43
C THR A 394 44.19 -9.84 63.09
N CYS A 395 44.91 -10.74 62.41
CA CYS A 395 45.46 -10.48 61.08
C CYS A 395 44.58 -11.05 59.96
N PRO A 396 44.62 -10.44 58.76
CA PRO A 396 44.09 -11.05 57.54
C PRO A 396 44.77 -12.40 57.23
N GLU A 397 44.14 -13.23 56.39
CA GLU A 397 44.80 -14.43 55.85
C GLU A 397 46.09 -14.05 55.10
N GLY A 398 47.12 -14.90 55.19
CA GLY A 398 48.47 -14.61 54.69
C GLY A 398 49.37 -13.82 55.65
N TYR A 399 48.87 -13.42 56.83
CA TYR A 399 49.64 -12.67 57.81
C TYR A 399 49.53 -13.29 59.22
N ILE A 400 50.58 -13.11 60.03
CA ILE A 400 50.58 -13.40 61.48
C ILE A 400 50.80 -12.12 62.28
N MET A 401 50.41 -12.14 63.56
CA MET A 401 50.76 -11.06 64.49
C MET A 401 52.28 -11.03 64.67
N ASP A 402 52.88 -9.84 64.69
CA ASP A 402 54.28 -9.68 65.09
C ASP A 402 54.46 -10.12 66.56
N ASP A 403 55.44 -11.00 66.81
CA ASP A 403 55.72 -11.56 68.14
C ASP A 403 56.23 -10.47 69.11
N GLU A 404 56.81 -9.38 68.60
CA GLU A 404 57.26 -8.24 69.41
C GLU A 404 56.18 -7.15 69.56
N ASN A 405 55.37 -6.89 68.52
CA ASN A 405 54.28 -5.90 68.53
C ASN A 405 52.94 -6.51 68.11
N ALA A 406 52.18 -6.99 69.09
CA ALA A 406 50.83 -7.56 68.92
C ALA A 406 49.72 -6.56 68.48
N THR A 407 50.08 -5.53 67.70
CA THR A 407 49.22 -4.56 67.02
C THR A 407 49.50 -4.45 65.52
N ILE A 408 50.54 -5.12 65.01
CA ILE A 408 50.99 -5.10 63.61
C ILE A 408 50.96 -6.52 63.04
N CYS A 409 50.55 -6.64 61.79
CA CYS A 409 50.61 -7.88 61.03
C CYS A 409 51.88 -7.95 60.20
N VAL A 410 52.60 -9.07 60.30
CA VAL A 410 53.75 -9.41 59.46
C VAL A 410 53.36 -10.51 58.47
N ASP A 411 53.93 -10.40 57.28
CA ASP A 411 53.69 -11.29 56.15
C ASP A 411 54.18 -12.71 56.45
N ILE A 412 53.37 -13.73 56.15
CA ILE A 412 53.82 -15.13 56.25
C ILE A 412 54.67 -15.44 55.02
N ASN A 413 55.94 -15.76 55.20
CA ASN A 413 56.76 -16.24 54.09
C ASN A 413 56.46 -17.71 53.78
N GLU A 414 55.42 -18.01 52.99
CA GLU A 414 55.05 -19.42 52.71
C GLU A 414 56.13 -20.19 51.95
N CYS A 415 57.06 -19.49 51.29
CA CYS A 415 58.19 -20.10 50.59
C CYS A 415 59.27 -20.70 51.51
N GLU A 416 59.24 -20.45 52.82
CA GLU A 416 60.13 -21.11 53.79
C GLU A 416 59.70 -22.55 54.11
N SER A 417 58.51 -22.96 53.70
CA SER A 417 58.03 -24.35 53.85
C SER A 417 57.98 -25.06 52.49
N GLU A 418 58.74 -26.15 52.36
CA GLU A 418 58.90 -26.95 51.13
C GLU A 418 57.59 -27.58 50.59
N THR A 419 56.46 -27.44 51.29
CA THR A 419 55.17 -28.05 50.91
C THR A 419 54.27 -27.19 50.03
N PHE A 420 54.52 -25.88 49.89
CA PHE A 420 53.57 -24.96 49.25
C PHE A 420 53.73 -24.80 47.74
N CYS A 421 54.95 -24.94 47.20
CA CYS A 421 55.20 -24.88 45.75
C CYS A 421 55.94 -26.13 45.23
N PRO A 422 55.64 -26.59 43.99
CA PRO A 422 56.23 -27.81 43.44
C PRO A 422 57.69 -27.70 42.99
N GLN A 423 58.18 -26.48 42.68
CA GLN A 423 59.55 -26.27 42.17
C GLN A 423 60.13 -24.92 42.63
N LEU A 424 59.59 -23.80 42.16
CA LEU A 424 60.03 -22.45 42.52
C LEU A 424 58.90 -21.73 43.26
N CYS A 425 59.26 -20.92 44.26
CA CYS A 425 58.35 -20.10 45.05
C CYS A 425 58.91 -18.67 45.12
N ASN A 426 58.03 -17.67 45.00
CA ASN A 426 58.33 -16.28 45.35
C ASN A 426 57.28 -15.76 46.32
N ASN A 427 57.75 -15.17 47.42
CA ASN A 427 56.87 -14.63 48.44
C ASN A 427 56.29 -13.28 48.00
N THR A 428 55.06 -12.97 48.42
CA THR A 428 54.37 -11.71 48.15
C THR A 428 53.57 -11.28 49.37
N PHE A 429 53.21 -10.00 49.48
CA PHE A 429 52.46 -9.53 50.64
C PHE A 429 51.05 -10.15 50.71
N GLY A 430 50.82 -11.05 51.67
CA GLY A 430 49.59 -11.80 51.89
C GLY A 430 49.48 -13.11 51.11
N GLY A 431 50.60 -13.69 50.65
CA GLY A 431 50.61 -15.00 50.00
C GLY A 431 51.81 -15.21 49.07
N TYR A 432 51.76 -16.24 48.23
CA TYR A 432 52.92 -16.65 47.41
C TYR A 432 52.55 -16.97 45.96
N VAL A 433 53.55 -16.93 45.09
CA VAL A 433 53.44 -17.31 43.67
C VAL A 433 54.43 -18.43 43.36
N CYS A 434 53.91 -19.56 42.88
CA CYS A 434 54.73 -20.66 42.40
C CYS A 434 55.12 -20.50 40.92
N TYR A 435 56.28 -21.03 40.55
CA TYR A 435 56.73 -21.14 39.17
C TYR A 435 57.33 -22.53 38.92
N CYS A 436 57.52 -22.84 37.64
CA CYS A 436 58.22 -24.04 37.18
C CYS A 436 59.56 -23.66 36.56
N HIS A 437 60.47 -24.63 36.49
CA HIS A 437 61.70 -24.52 35.72
C HIS A 437 61.41 -24.49 34.21
N GLU A 438 62.36 -23.98 33.44
CA GLU A 438 62.28 -23.84 31.98
C GLU A 438 61.94 -25.18 31.30
N GLY A 439 61.02 -25.15 30.33
CA GLY A 439 60.46 -26.35 29.70
C GLY A 439 59.32 -27.03 30.47
N TYR A 440 58.80 -26.41 31.54
CA TYR A 440 57.61 -26.84 32.27
C TYR A 440 56.64 -25.66 32.48
N TYR A 441 55.33 -25.91 32.40
CA TYR A 441 54.30 -24.94 32.77
C TYR A 441 53.57 -25.36 34.07
N LEU A 442 53.09 -24.37 34.82
CA LEU A 442 52.36 -24.60 36.07
C LEU A 442 50.89 -24.90 35.78
N LYS A 443 50.42 -26.06 36.22
CA LYS A 443 49.05 -26.53 36.10
C LYS A 443 48.40 -26.63 37.49
N ASP A 444 47.16 -26.12 37.58
CA ASP A 444 46.31 -26.19 38.79
C ASP A 444 47.00 -25.67 40.07
N LYS A 445 47.87 -24.64 39.93
CA LYS A 445 48.74 -24.02 40.96
C LYS A 445 49.76 -24.92 41.67
N TYR A 446 49.57 -26.25 41.69
CA TYR A 446 50.36 -27.17 42.52
C TYR A 446 51.27 -28.14 41.71
N PHE A 447 51.22 -28.14 40.37
CA PHE A 447 51.97 -29.12 39.57
C PHE A 447 52.70 -28.49 38.39
N CYS A 448 53.96 -28.89 38.16
CA CYS A 448 54.73 -28.52 36.97
C CYS A 448 54.72 -29.65 35.94
N VAL A 449 54.33 -29.35 34.70
CA VAL A 449 54.19 -30.32 33.60
C VAL A 449 55.03 -29.93 32.38
N PRO A 450 55.76 -30.87 31.74
CA PRO A 450 56.74 -30.54 30.70
C PRO A 450 56.09 -30.18 29.36
N GLU A 451 56.70 -29.24 28.64
CA GLU A 451 56.36 -28.87 27.27
C GLU A 451 57.04 -29.83 26.27
N SER A 452 56.26 -30.45 25.37
CA SER A 452 56.73 -31.47 24.43
C SER A 452 57.12 -30.90 23.05
N PRO A 453 58.30 -31.19 22.48
CA PRO A 453 58.76 -30.65 21.19
C PRO A 453 58.53 -31.56 19.94
N GLU A 454 58.30 -30.91 18.78
CA GLU A 454 58.41 -31.39 17.36
C GLU A 454 57.42 -32.49 16.86
N GLU A 455 57.00 -32.67 15.59
CA GLU A 455 56.85 -31.91 14.30
C GLU A 455 55.87 -32.74 13.39
N GLY A 456 55.39 -32.40 12.18
CA GLY A 456 55.52 -31.22 11.30
C GLY A 456 55.24 -31.55 9.79
N SER A 457 54.23 -30.93 9.14
CA SER A 457 54.03 -30.94 7.66
C SER A 457 52.95 -29.92 7.19
N GLY A 458 53.13 -29.30 6.01
CA GLY A 458 52.37 -28.12 5.51
C GLY A 458 50.91 -28.37 5.06
N THR A 459 50.14 -27.37 4.57
CA THR A 459 50.52 -26.09 3.90
C THR A 459 49.52 -24.92 4.10
N ALA A 460 49.98 -23.68 3.84
CA ALA A 460 49.31 -22.35 3.96
C ALA A 460 48.26 -22.05 2.83
N PRO A 461 47.55 -20.87 2.70
CA PRO A 461 47.83 -19.53 3.30
C PRO A 461 46.66 -18.58 3.75
N ILE A 462 46.97 -17.70 4.75
CA ILE A 462 46.87 -16.20 4.88
C ILE A 462 45.74 -15.46 4.06
N PRO A 463 45.00 -14.42 4.56
CA PRO A 463 45.54 -13.32 5.39
C PRO A 463 44.69 -12.54 6.45
N THR A 464 45.43 -12.04 7.46
CA THR A 464 45.41 -10.71 8.15
C THR A 464 44.15 -10.08 8.81
N THR A 465 44.34 -9.68 10.08
CA THR A 465 43.90 -8.42 10.77
C THR A 465 42.38 -8.15 10.94
N ASP A 466 41.87 -7.62 12.08
CA ASP A 466 42.53 -7.04 13.26
C ASP A 466 41.60 -6.96 14.50
N LEU A 467 42.21 -6.86 15.70
CA LEU A 467 41.69 -6.35 17.01
C LEU A 467 40.47 -7.09 17.66
N VAL A 468 40.49 -7.67 18.89
CA VAL A 468 40.92 -7.21 20.25
C VAL A 468 39.96 -6.14 20.81
N PHE A 469 39.29 -6.22 21.97
CA PHE A 469 39.40 -6.97 23.28
C PHE A 469 37.98 -7.53 23.71
N PRO A 470 37.59 -7.90 24.98
CA PRO A 470 38.26 -7.89 26.31
C PRO A 470 38.09 -9.12 27.26
N THR A 471 38.87 -9.08 28.34
CA THR A 471 38.71 -9.55 29.75
C THR A 471 37.67 -10.59 30.22
N SER A 472 38.20 -11.59 30.94
CA SER A 472 37.87 -12.08 32.30
C SER A 472 36.52 -12.78 32.63
N PRO A 473 36.54 -13.91 33.36
CA PRO A 473 35.35 -14.55 33.93
C PRO A 473 35.06 -14.10 35.37
N TYR A 474 33.85 -14.39 35.86
CA TYR A 474 33.64 -14.79 37.25
C TYR A 474 32.71 -16.00 37.31
N SER A 475 32.91 -16.84 38.33
CA SER A 475 32.23 -18.12 38.51
C SER A 475 30.88 -17.97 39.19
N THR A 476 29.87 -18.75 38.78
CA THR A 476 28.78 -19.20 39.66
C THR A 476 28.46 -20.68 39.45
N ASP A 477 28.00 -21.26 40.55
CA ASP A 477 27.91 -22.68 40.88
C ASP A 477 27.08 -23.61 39.97
N ILE A 478 27.36 -24.90 40.13
CA ILE A 478 26.69 -26.04 39.51
C ILE A 478 25.33 -26.32 40.17
N PRO A 479 24.27 -26.51 39.38
CA PRO A 479 23.27 -27.56 39.61
C PRO A 479 23.12 -28.50 38.39
N PRO A 480 22.37 -29.64 38.46
CA PRO A 480 22.93 -30.89 37.95
C PRO A 480 22.52 -31.33 36.53
N VAL A 481 23.34 -32.27 36.04
CA VAL A 481 23.14 -33.23 34.94
C VAL A 481 21.66 -33.58 34.66
N VAL A 482 21.22 -33.31 33.43
CA VAL A 482 20.00 -33.90 32.86
C VAL A 482 20.35 -35.18 32.11
N THR A 483 19.73 -36.29 32.49
CA THR A 483 19.90 -37.61 31.87
C THR A 483 19.12 -37.76 30.57
N ALA A 484 19.47 -38.78 29.77
CA ALA A 484 19.02 -38.98 28.38
C ALA A 484 17.54 -39.40 28.19
N GLY A 485 16.59 -38.77 28.88
CA GLY A 485 15.14 -38.99 28.74
C GLY A 485 14.39 -37.89 27.98
N GLY A 486 14.93 -36.67 27.88
CA GLY A 486 14.19 -35.49 27.41
C GLY A 486 13.71 -35.53 25.96
N LEU A 487 14.47 -36.17 25.05
CA LEU A 487 14.17 -36.19 23.61
C LEU A 487 12.91 -37.00 23.24
N LEU A 488 12.56 -38.03 24.02
CA LEU A 488 11.34 -38.82 23.76
C LEU A 488 10.08 -38.07 24.19
N GLY A 489 10.12 -37.31 25.29
CA GLY A 489 8.97 -36.53 25.78
C GLY A 489 8.55 -35.43 24.79
N ILE A 490 9.51 -34.71 24.22
CA ILE A 490 9.25 -33.60 23.28
C ILE A 490 8.56 -34.11 22.01
N ILE A 491 9.01 -35.25 21.46
CA ILE A 491 8.40 -35.85 20.25
C ILE A 491 6.95 -36.28 20.53
N VAL A 492 6.67 -36.89 21.69
CA VAL A 492 5.30 -37.28 22.07
C VAL A 492 4.40 -36.04 22.24
N CYS A 493 4.88 -34.98 22.89
CA CYS A 493 4.11 -33.73 23.02
C CYS A 493 3.79 -33.06 21.67
N ILE A 494 4.73 -33.05 20.73
CA ILE A 494 4.51 -32.49 19.38
C ILE A 494 3.46 -33.31 18.62
N VAL A 495 3.53 -34.64 18.65
CA VAL A 495 2.54 -35.51 17.99
C VAL A 495 1.14 -35.33 18.60
N VAL A 496 1.03 -35.24 19.92
CA VAL A 496 -0.26 -34.98 20.60
C VAL A 496 -0.81 -33.60 20.23
N MET A 497 0.03 -32.56 20.16
CA MET A 497 -0.41 -31.21 19.74
C MET A 497 -0.92 -31.18 18.30
N ILE A 498 -0.25 -31.85 17.37
CA ILE A 498 -0.72 -31.95 15.97
C ILE A 498 -2.08 -32.66 15.89
N ILE A 499 -2.27 -33.73 16.65
CA ILE A 499 -3.56 -34.46 16.72
C ILE A 499 -4.67 -33.56 17.29
N VAL A 500 -4.40 -32.82 18.37
CA VAL A 500 -5.36 -31.88 18.99
C VAL A 500 -5.76 -30.76 18.02
N LEU A 501 -4.79 -30.17 17.32
CA LEU A 501 -5.05 -29.14 16.30
C LEU A 501 -5.88 -29.67 15.13
N PHE A 502 -5.64 -30.92 14.70
CA PHE A 502 -6.42 -31.55 13.64
C PHE A 502 -7.88 -31.76 14.05
N PHE A 503 -8.13 -32.21 15.29
CA PHE A 503 -9.50 -32.34 15.82
C PHE A 503 -10.18 -30.98 16.04
N LEU A 504 -9.46 -29.94 16.47
CA LEU A 504 -9.98 -28.57 16.59
C LEU A 504 -10.39 -28.00 15.22
N GLY A 505 -9.54 -28.12 14.20
CA GLY A 505 -9.87 -27.71 12.83
C GLY A 505 -11.10 -28.44 12.28
N HIS A 506 -11.19 -29.75 12.52
CA HIS A 506 -12.34 -30.56 12.12
C HIS A 506 -13.63 -30.24 12.92
N HIS A 507 -13.51 -29.74 14.15
CA HIS A 507 -14.65 -29.26 14.94
C HIS A 507 -15.18 -27.92 14.42
N ILE A 508 -14.29 -26.98 14.10
CA ILE A 508 -14.64 -25.67 13.53
C ILE A 508 -15.34 -25.84 12.18
N LEU A 509 -14.81 -26.70 11.28
CA LEU A 509 -15.43 -26.99 9.99
C LEU A 509 -16.81 -27.68 10.10
N LYS A 510 -17.09 -28.38 11.21
CA LYS A 510 -18.37 -29.09 11.42
C LYS A 510 -19.43 -28.25 12.13
N HIS A 511 -19.03 -27.18 12.84
CA HIS A 511 -19.93 -26.27 13.54
C HIS A 511 -20.02 -24.86 12.94
N GLY A 512 -19.31 -24.57 11.84
CA GLY A 512 -19.45 -23.35 11.04
C GLY A 512 -20.76 -23.25 10.25
N GLY A 513 -21.91 -23.52 10.87
CA GLY A 513 -23.21 -23.54 10.23
C GLY A 513 -24.36 -23.19 11.18
N LYS A 514 -24.99 -22.04 10.92
CA LYS A 514 -26.15 -21.42 11.60
C LYS A 514 -25.86 -20.68 12.90
N GLY A 515 -25.79 -19.36 12.77
CA GLY A 515 -26.05 -18.38 13.82
C GLY A 515 -26.53 -17.08 13.17
N GLU A 516 -27.84 -16.92 13.01
CA GLU A 516 -28.42 -15.61 12.70
C GLU A 516 -28.24 -14.71 13.93
N ALA A 517 -27.37 -13.72 13.83
CA ALA A 517 -27.24 -12.66 14.82
C ALA A 517 -27.57 -11.33 14.14
N SER A 518 -28.82 -10.87 14.34
CA SER A 518 -29.18 -9.50 14.01
C SER A 518 -28.33 -8.55 14.86
N PHE A 519 -27.60 -7.64 14.22
CA PHE A 519 -26.85 -6.60 14.90
C PHE A 519 -27.23 -5.24 14.31
N ASP A 520 -28.07 -4.50 15.04
CA ASP A 520 -28.52 -3.16 14.68
C ASP A 520 -27.34 -2.18 14.62
N GLN A 521 -26.82 -1.92 13.43
CA GLN A 521 -25.79 -0.91 13.23
C GLN A 521 -26.41 0.49 13.19
N LYS A 522 -26.60 1.10 14.37
CA LYS A 522 -26.82 2.55 14.49
C LYS A 522 -25.58 3.30 13.98
N ARG A 523 -25.58 3.60 12.68
CA ARG A 523 -24.58 4.39 11.97
C ARG A 523 -24.58 5.83 12.51
N SER A 524 -23.69 6.12 13.45
CA SER A 524 -23.35 7.52 13.79
C SER A 524 -22.38 8.04 12.73
N ASN A 525 -22.84 8.97 11.89
CA ASN A 525 -21.93 9.75 11.06
C ASN A 525 -21.06 10.61 11.99
N ARG A 526 -19.76 10.30 12.04
CA ARG A 526 -18.73 11.30 12.29
C ARG A 526 -17.86 11.38 11.05
N GLU A 527 -18.02 12.46 10.31
CA GLU A 527 -17.06 12.89 9.32
C GLU A 527 -15.72 13.10 10.04
N LEU A 528 -14.67 12.41 9.58
CA LEU A 528 -13.33 12.65 10.08
C LEU A 528 -12.78 13.90 9.38
N HIS A 529 -13.18 15.08 9.87
CA HIS A 529 -12.53 16.34 9.49
C HIS A 529 -11.08 16.30 10.00
N VAL A 530 -10.15 16.02 9.09
CA VAL A 530 -8.71 16.18 9.35
C VAL A 530 -8.38 17.65 9.14
N ASP A 531 -8.59 18.46 10.18
CA ASP A 531 -8.15 19.86 10.21
C ASP A 531 -6.62 19.94 10.32
N LEU A 532 -5.97 19.88 9.15
CA LEU A 532 -4.56 20.26 8.97
C LEU A 532 -4.43 21.79 9.11
N GLN A 533 -4.42 22.29 10.36
CA GLN A 533 -4.07 23.69 10.62
C GLN A 533 -2.55 23.88 10.56
N GLN A 534 -2.07 24.55 9.52
CA GLN A 534 -0.79 25.23 9.57
C GLN A 534 -0.85 26.32 10.65
N VAL A 535 -0.21 26.08 11.79
CA VAL A 535 -0.06 27.11 12.83
C VAL A 535 1.20 27.92 12.53
N THR A 536 1.01 29.07 11.87
CA THR A 536 2.03 30.12 11.84
C THR A 536 2.24 30.69 13.25
N THR A 537 3.50 30.94 13.61
CA THR A 537 3.92 31.53 14.89
C THR A 537 3.33 32.93 15.13
N ASP A 538 2.18 33.02 15.80
CA ASP A 538 1.76 34.24 16.52
C ASP A 538 0.56 34.02 17.47
N LYS A 539 0.81 33.46 18.67
CA LYS A 539 -0.08 33.58 19.86
C LYS A 539 0.53 32.98 21.14
N TYR A 540 1.41 33.74 21.82
CA TYR A 540 1.86 33.39 23.18
C TYR A 540 1.96 34.58 24.14
N ILE A 541 0.94 35.45 24.15
CA ILE A 541 0.72 36.40 25.26
C ILE A 541 -0.77 36.47 25.61
N ARG A 542 -1.17 35.78 26.69
CA ARG A 542 -2.15 36.18 27.73
C ARG A 542 -2.66 34.96 28.50
N ARG A 543 -2.12 34.76 29.70
CA ARG A 543 -2.86 34.38 30.91
C ARG A 543 -1.96 34.55 32.14
N SER A 544 -1.98 35.77 32.67
CA SER A 544 -1.80 36.07 34.10
C SER A 544 -3.20 36.24 34.70
#